data_AF-A0A3D1ZVG4-F1
#
_entry.id   AF-A0A3D1ZVG4-F1
#
_cell.length_a   1.000
_cell.length_b   1.000
_cell.length_c   1.000
_cell.angle_alpha   90.00
_cell.angle_beta   90.00
_cell.angle_gamma   90.00
#
_symmetry.space_group_name_H-M   'P 1'
#
loop_
_entity.id
_entity.type
_entity.pdbx_description
1 polymer ?
#
loop_
_entity_poly.entity_id
_entity_poly.type
_entity_poly.pdbx_seq_one_letter_code
_entity_poly.pdbx_strand_id
1 'polypeptide(L)'
;MNKKVVLASGNAGKLAEFGQSLAPLGIELIAQSQFVAAEVEETGLSFVENAILKARHACAASGLPALADDSGLEVDALQGQPGIYSSRFAGVSGP
;
A
#
# COMPACT_ATOMS: atom_id res chain seq x y z
N MET A 1 11.06 6.18 22.86
CA MET A 1 9.68 6.53 22.44
C MET A 1 9.56 6.12 20.97
N ASN A 2 8.65 5.20 20.63
CA ASN A 2 8.55 4.70 19.26
C ASN A 2 7.82 5.72 18.37
N LYS A 3 8.28 5.89 17.13
CA LYS A 3 7.62 6.74 16.14
C LYS A 3 6.51 5.94 15.47
N LYS A 4 5.27 6.40 15.62
CA LYS A 4 4.11 5.78 14.99
C LYS A 4 3.99 6.22 13.54
N VAL A 5 3.85 5.25 12.63
CA VAL A 5 3.66 5.46 11.20
C VAL A 5 2.51 4.59 10.73
N VAL A 6 1.59 5.14 9.95
CA VAL A 6 0.49 4.36 9.37
C VAL A 6 0.95 3.66 8.12
N LEU A 7 0.70 2.36 8.00
CA LEU A 7 0.87 1.62 6.76
C LEU A 7 -0.44 1.66 5.97
N ALA A 8 -0.41 2.35 4.82
CA ALA A 8 -1.51 2.51 3.90
C ALA A 8 -1.64 1.29 2.97
N SER A 9 -1.93 0.13 3.55
CA SER A 9 -2.19 -1.11 2.83
C SER A 9 -3.18 -1.98 3.60
N GLY A 10 -4.12 -2.62 2.88
CA GLY A 10 -4.99 -3.67 3.41
C GLY A 10 -4.35 -5.06 3.46
N ASN A 11 -3.11 -5.23 2.99
CA ASN A 11 -2.43 -6.52 3.01
C ASN A 11 -1.76 -6.77 4.39
N ALA A 12 -2.32 -7.72 5.14
CA ALA A 12 -1.80 -8.10 6.46
C ALA A 12 -0.36 -8.66 6.42
N GLY A 13 0.03 -9.32 5.34
CA GLY A 13 1.40 -9.79 5.12
C GLY A 13 2.40 -8.63 5.05
N LYS A 14 2.06 -7.56 4.31
CA LYS A 14 2.91 -6.35 4.23
C LYS A 14 3.09 -5.69 5.60
N LEU A 15 2.03 -5.65 6.41
CA LEU A 15 2.13 -5.10 7.77
C LEU A 15 3.13 -5.89 8.63
N ALA A 16 3.09 -7.22 8.54
CA ALA A 16 4.02 -8.08 9.27
C ALA A 16 5.47 -7.91 8.76
N GLU A 17 5.69 -7.94 7.44
CA GLU A 17 7.01 -7.83 6.82
C GLU A 17 7.67 -6.46 7.09
N PHE A 18 6.95 -5.36 6.83
CA PHE A 18 7.47 -4.02 7.10
C PHE A 18 7.59 -3.76 8.61
N GLY A 19 6.66 -4.28 9.41
CA GLY A 19 6.70 -4.15 10.87
C GLY A 19 7.97 -4.76 11.44
N GLN A 20 8.33 -5.97 11.02
CA GLN A 20 9.59 -6.62 11.41
C GLN A 20 10.81 -5.84 10.94
N SER A 21 10.79 -5.34 9.69
CA SER A 21 11.93 -4.64 9.10
C SER A 21 12.19 -3.26 9.73
N LEU A 22 11.14 -2.56 10.15
CA LEU A 22 11.23 -1.19 10.68
C LEU A 22 11.28 -1.12 12.21
N ALA A 23 10.92 -2.19 12.91
CA ALA A 23 11.00 -2.25 14.38
C ALA A 23 12.40 -1.93 14.95
N PRO A 24 13.53 -2.40 14.35
CA PRO A 24 14.87 -2.04 14.83
C PRO A 24 15.19 -0.53 14.75
N LEU A 25 14.46 0.22 13.91
CA LEU A 25 14.58 1.67 13.77
C LEU A 25 13.70 2.44 14.78
N GLY A 26 13.01 1.75 15.68
CA GLY A 26 12.08 2.34 16.64
C GLY A 26 10.80 2.87 15.99
N ILE A 27 10.42 2.32 14.83
CA ILE A 27 9.17 2.66 14.12
C ILE A 27 8.11 1.59 14.44
N GLU A 28 6.95 2.05 14.88
CA GLU A 28 5.77 1.23 15.11
C GLU A 28 4.80 1.44 13.95
N LEU A 29 4.50 0.39 13.19
CA LEU A 29 3.51 0.45 12.11
C LEU A 29 2.09 0.22 12.65
N ILE A 30 1.18 1.11 12.26
CA ILE A 30 -0.24 1.00 12.55
C ILE A 30 -0.99 0.72 11.25
N ALA A 31 -1.90 -0.26 11.27
CA ALA A 31 -2.73 -0.55 10.10
C ALA A 31 -3.66 0.62 9.78
N GLN A 32 -3.78 0.99 8.49
CA GLN A 32 -4.72 2.04 8.07
C GLN A 32 -6.18 1.75 8.44
N SER A 33 -6.56 0.47 8.56
CA SER A 33 -7.91 0.04 8.93
C SER A 33 -8.39 0.53 10.30
N GLN A 34 -7.48 1.05 11.13
CA GLN A 34 -7.84 1.71 12.39
C GLN A 34 -8.37 3.14 12.20
N PHE A 35 -8.15 3.74 11.03
CA PHE A 35 -8.47 5.14 10.73
C PHE A 35 -9.43 5.29 9.54
N VAL A 36 -9.40 4.35 8.59
CA VAL A 36 -10.24 4.36 7.39
C VAL A 36 -10.97 3.03 7.22
N ALA A 37 -12.24 3.10 6.82
CA ALA A 37 -13.07 1.91 6.60
C ALA A 37 -12.92 1.32 5.18
N ALA A 38 -12.46 2.13 4.23
CA ALA A 38 -12.26 1.73 2.83
C ALA A 38 -10.91 2.25 2.34
N GLU A 39 -10.31 1.53 1.38
CA GLU A 39 -9.09 1.97 0.71
C GLU A 39 -9.40 3.11 -0.27
N VAL A 40 -8.41 3.97 -0.51
CA VAL A 40 -8.52 5.03 -1.52
C VAL A 40 -8.49 4.43 -2.92
N GLU A 41 -9.24 5.04 -3.84
CA GLU A 41 -9.21 4.67 -5.24
C GLU A 41 -7.83 4.93 -5.87
N GLU A 42 -7.27 3.92 -6.52
CA GLU A 42 -5.97 3.97 -7.21
C GLU A 42 -6.16 4.51 -8.64
N THR A 43 -6.23 5.83 -8.76
CA THR A 43 -6.45 6.54 -10.03
C THR A 43 -5.15 6.93 -10.75
N GLY A 44 -4.00 6.60 -10.19
CA GLY A 44 -2.69 6.85 -10.78
C GLY A 44 -2.44 5.98 -12.01
N LEU A 45 -1.54 6.45 -12.89
CA LEU A 45 -1.13 5.74 -14.10
C LEU A 45 0.23 5.04 -13.93
N SER A 46 0.76 5.06 -12.71
CA SER A 46 2.03 4.45 -12.33
C SER A 46 1.99 3.99 -10.87
N PHE A 47 2.85 3.02 -10.52
CA PHE A 47 2.97 2.53 -9.15
C PHE A 47 3.29 3.66 -8.16
N VAL A 48 4.19 4.57 -8.53
CA VAL A 48 4.58 5.69 -7.66
C VAL A 48 3.40 6.62 -7.36
N GLU A 49 2.54 6.91 -8.35
CA GLU A 49 1.36 7.74 -8.14
C GLU A 49 0.36 7.08 -7.20
N ASN A 50 0.08 5.79 -7.37
CA ASN A 50 -0.81 5.03 -6.49
C ASN A 50 -0.27 4.93 -5.06
N ALA A 51 1.04 4.67 -4.89
CA ALA A 51 1.67 4.65 -3.58
C ALA A 51 1.53 6.02 -2.89
N ILE A 52 1.77 7.12 -3.62
CA ILE A 52 1.61 8.49 -3.09
C ILE A 52 0.15 8.77 -2.71
N LEU A 53 -0.82 8.37 -3.53
CA LEU A 53 -2.25 8.53 -3.24
C LEU A 53 -2.64 7.82 -1.95
N LYS A 54 -2.24 6.54 -1.81
CA LYS A 54 -2.46 5.73 -0.60
C LYS A 54 -1.86 6.38 0.64
N ALA A 55 -0.59 6.78 0.58
CA ALA A 55 0.10 7.42 1.71
C ALA A 55 -0.59 8.74 2.12
N ARG A 56 -0.93 9.60 1.16
CA ARG A 56 -1.61 10.87 1.44
C ARG A 56 -2.97 10.66 2.08
N HIS A 57 -3.76 9.72 1.59
CA HIS A 57 -5.07 9.40 2.15
C HIS A 57 -4.97 8.95 3.62
N ALA A 58 -4.11 7.96 3.90
CA ALA A 58 -3.92 7.46 5.25
C ALA A 58 -3.34 8.53 6.20
N CYS A 59 -2.42 9.36 5.71
CA CYS A 59 -1.86 10.48 6.47
C CYS A 59 -2.93 11.49 6.86
N ALA A 60 -3.80 11.86 5.91
CA ALA A 60 -4.88 12.81 6.15
C ALA A 60 -5.91 12.28 7.15
N ALA A 61 -6.26 10.99 7.07
CA ALA A 61 -7.24 10.37 7.96
C ALA A 61 -6.71 10.15 9.40
N SER A 62 -5.43 9.82 9.54
CA SER A 62 -4.84 9.47 10.85
C SER A 62 -4.17 10.63 11.58
N GLY A 63 -3.76 11.68 10.85
CA GLY A 63 -2.90 12.74 11.39
C GLY A 63 -1.47 12.30 11.68
N LEU A 64 -1.09 11.08 11.29
CA LEU A 64 0.24 10.50 11.48
C LEU A 64 1.02 10.47 10.15
N PRO A 65 2.36 10.43 10.19
CA PRO A 65 3.14 10.08 9.00
C PRO A 65 2.66 8.73 8.44
N ALA A 66 2.63 8.60 7.12
CA ALA A 66 2.17 7.39 6.44
C ALA A 66 3.22 6.84 5.47
N LEU A 67 3.29 5.52 5.40
CA LEU A 67 4.04 4.73 4.43
C LEU A 67 3.05 3.98 3.55
N ALA A 68 3.33 3.89 2.26
CA ALA A 68 2.55 3.11 1.32
C ALA A 68 3.47 2.41 0.34
N ASP A 69 2.93 1.37 -0.29
CA ASP A 69 3.56 0.63 -1.38
C ASP A 69 2.53 0.39 -2.47
N ASP A 70 2.97 0.43 -3.73
CA ASP A 70 2.20 -0.08 -4.86
C ASP A 70 3.10 -0.98 -5.70
N SER A 71 2.62 -2.19 -5.95
CA SER A 71 3.42 -3.26 -6.54
C SER A 71 2.61 -4.03 -7.58
N GLY A 72 3.31 -4.54 -8.58
CA GLY A 72 2.74 -5.34 -9.64
C GLY A 72 3.80 -6.15 -10.38
N LEU A 73 3.33 -6.99 -11.30
CA LEU A 73 4.12 -7.75 -12.23
C LEU A 73 4.13 -7.02 -13.58
N GLU A 74 5.31 -6.80 -14.12
CA GLU A 74 5.48 -6.32 -15.49
C GLU A 74 6.20 -7.41 -16.29
N VAL A 75 5.66 -7.75 -17.47
CA VAL A 75 6.23 -8.76 -18.34
C VAL A 75 6.64 -8.12 -19.66
N ASP A 76 7.93 -8.17 -20.00
CA ASP A 76 8.48 -7.57 -21.21
C ASP A 76 7.77 -8.05 -22.48
N ALA A 77 7.54 -9.37 -22.59
CA ALA A 77 6.83 -9.97 -23.73
C ALA A 77 5.36 -9.54 -23.85
N LEU A 78 4.77 -9.00 -22.77
CA LEU A 78 3.41 -8.47 -22.73
C LEU A 78 3.40 -6.94 -22.66
N GLN A 79 4.51 -6.28 -23.05
CA GLN A 79 4.64 -4.83 -23.06
C GLN A 79 4.36 -4.21 -21.68
N GLY A 80 4.85 -4.86 -20.61
CA GLY A 80 4.68 -4.40 -19.23
C GLY A 80 3.36 -4.80 -18.58
N GLN A 81 2.46 -5.49 -19.27
CA GLN A 81 1.26 -6.02 -18.64
C GLN A 81 1.60 -7.19 -17.68
N PRO A 82 0.85 -7.37 -16.59
CA PRO A 82 -0.35 -6.61 -16.17
C PRO A 82 -0.10 -5.22 -15.55
N GLY A 83 1.13 -4.92 -15.10
CA GLY A 83 1.49 -3.62 -14.52
C GLY A 83 0.64 -3.26 -13.30
N ILE A 84 0.14 -2.03 -13.25
CA ILE A 84 -0.74 -1.52 -12.17
C ILE A 84 -2.05 -2.31 -12.00
N TYR A 85 -2.41 -3.15 -12.97
CA TYR A 85 -3.61 -3.99 -12.92
C TYR A 85 -3.35 -5.39 -12.37
N SER A 86 -2.14 -5.66 -11.86
CA SER A 86 -1.72 -7.00 -11.41
C SER A 86 -2.71 -7.71 -10.50
N SER A 87 -3.27 -7.01 -9.51
CA SER A 87 -4.23 -7.57 -8.55
C SER A 87 -5.60 -7.91 -9.17
N ARG A 88 -5.92 -7.34 -10.34
CA ARG A 88 -7.23 -7.41 -11.00
C ARG A 88 -7.14 -7.83 -12.47
N PHE A 89 -6.01 -8.37 -12.89
CA PHE A 89 -5.76 -8.70 -14.31
C PHE A 89 -6.73 -9.75 -14.84
N ALA A 90 -7.13 -10.70 -14.00
CA ALA A 90 -8.12 -11.72 -14.31
C ALA A 90 -9.58 -11.29 -13.98
N GLY A 91 -9.82 -10.01 -13.69
CA GLY A 91 -11.11 -9.49 -13.23
C GLY A 91 -11.33 -9.64 -11.72
N VAL A 92 -12.48 -9.17 -11.24
CA VAL A 92 -12.86 -9.15 -9.80
C VAL A 92 -13.31 -10.52 -9.28
N SER A 93 -13.40 -11.50 -10.18
CA SER A 93 -13.84 -12.87 -9.93
C SER A 93 -13.00 -13.81 -10.80
N GLY A 94 -11.89 -14.28 -10.24
CA GLY A 94 -11.38 -15.60 -10.61
C GLY A 94 -12.35 -16.68 -10.12
N PRO A 95 -12.24 -17.93 -10.62
CA PRO A 95 -13.14 -19.02 -10.23
C PRO A 95 -13.20 -19.25 -8.71
#